data_AF-A0A9D5MWD9-F1
#
_entry.id   AF-A0A9D5MWD9-F1
#
_cell.length_a   1.000
_cell.length_b   1.000
_cell.length_c   1.000
_cell.angle_alpha   90.00
_cell.angle_beta   90.00
_cell.angle_gamma   90.00
#
_symmetry.space_group_name_H-M   'P 1'
#
loop_
_entity.id
_entity.type
_entity.pdbx_description
1 polymer ?
#
loop_
_entity_poly.entity_id
_entity_poly.type
_entity_poly.pdbx_seq_one_letter_code
_entity_poly.pdbx_strand_id
1 'polypeptide(L)' 'MLSDDGHFGKRNIIQQLLQEYDIQSAEDIQNALKDLLGGTIKEMMEAEMDSHLGYEKSERSDSDD' A
#
# COMPACT_ATOMS: atom_id res chain seq x y z
N MET A 1 -25.30 15.95 18.73
CA MET A 1 -25.26 14.50 18.48
C MET A 1 -23.92 14.24 17.81
N LEU A 2 -23.05 13.46 18.45
CA LEU A 2 -21.61 13.41 18.18
C LEU A 2 -21.28 12.88 16.77
N SER A 3 -20.28 13.50 16.15
CA SER A 3 -19.56 13.00 14.98
C SER A 3 -18.80 11.71 15.35
N ASP A 4 -19.25 10.56 14.86
CA ASP A 4 -18.60 9.24 15.05
C ASP A 4 -18.12 8.61 13.72
N ASP A 5 -17.95 9.40 12.66
CA ASP A 5 -17.54 8.89 11.34
C ASP A 5 -16.17 8.19 11.34
N GLY A 6 -15.27 8.56 12.26
CA GLY A 6 -13.93 7.98 12.36
C GLY A 6 -13.89 6.56 12.93
N HIS A 7 -14.89 6.14 13.71
CA HIS A 7 -14.94 4.79 14.30
C HIS A 7 -15.54 3.77 13.33
N PHE A 8 -16.48 4.17 12.47
CA PHE A 8 -17.08 3.28 11.48
C PHE A 8 -16.10 2.82 10.40
N GLY A 9 -15.23 3.73 9.91
CA GLY A 9 -14.25 3.38 8.89
C GLY A 9 -13.25 2.32 9.34
N LYS A 10 -12.72 2.45 10.57
CA LYS A 10 -11.75 1.49 11.13
C LYS A 10 -12.38 0.11 11.37
N ARG A 11 -13.64 0.06 11.83
CA ARG A 11 -14.36 -1.21 12.03
C ARG A 11 -14.58 -1.96 10.72
N ASN A 12 -14.88 -1.25 9.63
CA ASN A 12 -15.12 -1.87 8.33
C ASN A 12 -13.85 -2.52 7.76
N ILE A 13 -12.69 -1.86 7.92
CA ILE A 13 -11.38 -2.41 7.50
C ILE A 13 -11.07 -3.69 8.30
N ILE A 14 -11.32 -3.67 9.61
CA ILE A 14 -11.11 -4.85 10.46
C ILE A 14 -12.03 -6.01 10.04
N GLN A 15 -13.29 -5.73 9.67
CA GLN A 15 -14.20 -6.77 9.19
C GLN A 15 -13.73 -7.40 7.88
N GLN A 16 -13.20 -6.62 6.94
CA GLN A 16 -12.64 -7.13 5.69
C GLN A 16 -11.43 -8.02 5.96
N LEU A 17 -10.52 -7.59 6.83
CA LEU A 17 -9.35 -8.38 7.23
C LEU A 17 -9.74 -9.72 7.88
N LEU A 18 -10.75 -9.72 8.76
CA LEU A 18 -11.25 -10.94 9.40
C LEU A 18 -11.84 -11.94 8.40
N GLN A 19 -12.46 -11.47 7.31
CA GLN A 19 -13.04 -12.33 6.28
C GLN A 19 -12.00 -12.89 5.31
N GLU A 20 -11.00 -12.09 4.94
CA GLU A 20 -10.03 -12.44 3.90
C GLU A 20 -8.93 -13.38 4.40
N TYR A 21 -8.53 -13.25 5.67
CA TYR A 21 -7.41 -14.00 6.26
C TYR A 21 -7.81 -15.21 7.13
N ASP A 22 -9.10 -15.57 7.21
CA ASP A 22 -9.64 -16.64 8.09
C ASP A 22 -9.04 -16.60 9.51
N ILE A 23 -9.22 -15.47 10.19
CA ILE A 23 -8.56 -15.21 11.47
C ILE A 23 -9.19 -16.06 12.58
N GLN A 24 -8.38 -16.93 13.21
CA GLN A 24 -8.81 -17.79 14.32
C GLN A 24 -8.07 -17.51 15.64
N SER A 25 -6.95 -16.79 15.57
CA SER A 25 -6.08 -16.49 16.70
C SER A 25 -5.47 -15.09 16.63
N ALA A 26 -4.86 -14.65 17.74
CA ALA A 26 -4.10 -13.41 17.78
C ALA A 26 -2.85 -13.45 16.89
N GLU A 27 -2.29 -14.64 16.63
CA GLU A 27 -1.16 -14.82 15.73
C GLU A 27 -1.57 -14.59 14.27
N ASP A 28 -2.75 -15.07 13.87
CA ASP A 28 -3.30 -14.84 12.53
C ASP A 28 -3.52 -13.36 12.26
N ILE A 29 -4.02 -12.61 13.26
CA ILE A 29 -4.14 -11.13 13.17
C ILE A 29 -2.76 -10.50 12.93
N GLN A 30 -1.74 -10.93 13.67
CA GLN A 30 -0.39 -10.36 13.50
C GLN A 30 0.20 -10.67 12.12
N ASN A 31 -0.03 -11.88 11.60
CA ASN A 31 0.44 -12.26 10.28
C ASN A 31 -0.30 -11.49 9.18
N ALA A 32 -1.63 -11.39 9.25
CA ALA A 32 -2.44 -10.59 8.33
C ALA A 32 -1.98 -9.12 8.29
N LEU A 33 -1.68 -8.53 9.45
CA LEU A 33 -1.19 -7.15 9.53
C LEU A 33 0.23 -6.99 8.95
N LYS A 34 1.12 -7.96 9.15
CA LYS A 34 2.46 -7.95 8.54
C LYS A 34 2.39 -8.04 7.03
N ASP A 35 1.54 -8.92 6.52
CA ASP A 35 1.36 -9.12 5.08
C ASP A 35 0.75 -7.88 4.43
N LEU A 36 -0.33 -7.33 5.01
CA LEU A 36 -0.96 -6.10 4.52
C LEU A 36 0.04 -4.93 4.47
N LEU A 37 0.78 -4.71 5.56
CA LEU A 37 1.76 -3.64 5.64
C LEU A 37 2.93 -3.87 4.67
N GLY A 38 3.41 -5.10 4.57
CA GLY A 38 4.48 -5.48 3.65
C GLY A 38 4.08 -5.26 2.18
N GLY A 39 2.86 -5.65 1.81
CA GLY A 39 2.29 -5.38 0.49
C GLY A 39 2.16 -3.89 0.19
N THR A 40 1.62 -3.11 1.14
CA THR A 40 1.48 -1.66 0.99
C THR A 40 2.84 -0.97 0.79
N ILE A 41 3.86 -1.32 1.59
CA ILE A 41 5.21 -0.76 1.44
C ILE A 41 5.80 -1.15 0.09
N LYS A 42 5.63 -2.40 -0.35
CA LYS A 42 6.10 -2.85 -1.65
C LYS A 42 5.47 -2.06 -2.79
N GLU A 43 4.14 -1.86 -2.76
CA GLU A 43 3.44 -1.03 -3.76
C GLU A 43 3.96 0.41 -3.77
N MET A 44 4.22 1.00 -2.59
CA MET A 44 4.82 2.33 -2.50
C MET A 44 6.22 2.37 -3.11
N MET A 45 7.05 1.35 -2.88
CA MET A 45 8.38 1.25 -3.47
C MET A 45 8.32 1.06 -5.00
N GLU A 46 7.40 0.24 -5.49
CA GLU A 46 7.19 0.03 -6.93
C GLU A 46 6.73 1.34 -7.62
N ALA A 47 5.80 2.07 -7.01
CA ALA A 47 5.36 3.37 -7.50
C ALA A 47 6.49 4.41 -7.49
N GLU A 48 7.35 4.40 -6.47
CA GLU A 48 8.54 5.26 -6.41
C GLU A 48 9.55 4.91 -7.51
N MET A 49 9.80 3.62 -7.76
CA MET A 49 10.68 3.15 -8.83
C MET A 49 10.13 3.49 -10.23
N ASP A 50 8.82 3.31 -10.46
CA ASP A 50 8.17 3.70 -11.72
C ASP A 50 8.26 5.22 -11.94
N SER A 51 8.18 6.02 -10.87
CA SER A 51 8.37 7.47 -10.94
C SER A 51 9.84 7.88 -11.16
N HIS A 52 10.80 7.12 -10.62
CA HIS A 52 12.25 7.37 -10.78
C HIS A 52 12.83 6.82 -12.09
N LEU A 53 12.11 5.96 -12.82
CA LEU A 53 12.39 5.57 -14.20
C LEU A 53 11.88 6.60 -15.22
N GLY A 54 11.46 7.79 -14.76
CA GLY A 54 11.43 8.98 -15.58
C GLY A 54 12.82 9.25 -16.11
N TYR A 55 13.15 8.60 -17.23
CA TYR A 55 14.31 8.86 -18.05
C TYR A 55 14.58 10.36 -17.98
N GLU A 56 15.68 10.76 -17.32
CA GLU A 56 16.36 11.94 -17.82
C GLU A 56 16.53 11.64 -19.29
N LYS A 57 15.77 12.37 -20.12
CA LYS A 57 15.90 12.35 -21.56
C LYS A 57 17.39 12.28 -21.78
N SER A 58 17.85 11.17 -22.34
CA SER A 58 19.17 11.13 -22.90
C SER A 58 19.11 12.21 -23.97
N GLU A 59 19.50 13.43 -23.62
CA GLU A 59 19.94 14.45 -24.55
C GLU A 59 21.24 13.90 -25.09
N ARG A 60 21.13 12.83 -25.87
CA ARG A 60 22.01 12.63 -27.00
C ARG A 60 21.75 13.87 -27.83
N SER A 61 22.60 14.86 -27.65
CA SER A 61 22.79 15.94 -28.60
C SER A 61 23.22 15.32 -29.92
N ASP A 62 22.25 14.73 -30.64
CA ASP A 62 22.35 14.41 -32.05
C ASP A 62 21.84 15.64 -32.80
N SER A 63 22.78 16.54 -33.09
CA SER A 63 22.74 17.53 -34.17
C SER A 63 24.05 18.30 -34.06
N ASP A 64 25.12 17.87 -34.74
CA ASP A 64 25.43 18.22 -36.15
C ASP A 64 25.57 19.73 -36.35
N ASP A 65 26.79 20.27 -36.17
CA ASP A 65 27.59 21.11 -37.09
C ASP A 65 28.85 21.67 -36.37
#